data_AF-A0A1J3CKB9-F1
#
_entry.id   AF-A0A1J3CKB9-F1
#
_cell.length_a   1.000
_cell.length_b   1.000
_cell.length_c   1.000
_cell.angle_alpha   90.00
_cell.angle_beta   90.00
_cell.angle_gamma   90.00
#
_symmetry.space_group_name_H-M   'P 1'
#
loop_
_entity.id
_entity.type
_entity.pdbx_description
1 polymer ?
#
loop_
_entity_poly.entity_id
_entity_poly.type
_entity_poly.pdbx_seq_one_letter_code
_entity_poly.pdbx_strand_id
1 'polypeptide(L)'
;KNKKNNMTKSSETRFFPLYLPIIDFTSQDLKPESPEWDSVRARVRKALEEYGCFEALFDGASAELRKAVFEASEELFALPLETKLSTKSDKLIYEGYLTIPTMPLYEAVGFYGVDNPEVVDDLTRKLWPQGNITFRISTRIFLELIQQEIHRGTS
;
A
#
# COMPACT_ATOMS: atom_id res chain seq x y z
N LYS A 1 37.35 4.55 54.90
CA LYS A 1 37.63 3.41 53.98
C LYS A 1 36.29 2.93 53.41
N ASN A 2 36.15 3.01 52.09
CA ASN A 2 35.37 2.15 51.16
C ASN A 2 33.91 1.77 51.52
N LYS A 3 32.93 1.84 50.62
CA LYS A 3 33.02 1.61 49.16
C LYS A 3 31.77 2.20 48.50
N LYS A 4 31.96 2.98 47.44
CA LYS A 4 30.93 3.26 46.43
C LYS A 4 30.53 1.93 45.79
N ASN A 5 29.25 1.58 45.83
CA ASN A 5 28.71 0.58 44.92
C ASN A 5 27.83 1.31 43.91
N ASN A 6 28.45 1.57 42.76
CA ASN A 6 27.79 2.00 41.53
C ASN A 6 26.81 0.90 41.12
N MET A 7 25.51 1.18 41.19
CA MET A 7 24.52 0.34 40.54
C MET A 7 24.37 0.87 39.11
N THR A 8 24.88 0.05 38.21
CA THR A 8 24.75 0.08 36.75
C THR A 8 23.38 0.62 36.35
N LYS A 9 23.35 1.74 35.60
CA LYS A 9 22.19 2.10 34.79
C LYS A 9 21.98 0.97 33.79
N SER A 10 21.06 0.07 34.11
CA SER A 10 20.41 -0.77 33.12
C SER A 10 19.90 0.19 32.06
N SER A 11 20.42 0.06 30.84
CA SER A 11 19.80 0.65 29.66
C SER A 11 18.41 0.04 29.59
N GLU A 12 17.42 0.78 30.06
CA GLU A 12 16.02 0.48 29.78
C GLU A 12 15.91 0.41 28.26
N THR A 13 15.86 -0.80 27.72
CA THR A 13 15.32 -1.04 26.40
C THR A 13 13.91 -0.47 26.49
N ARG A 14 13.72 0.74 25.93
CA ARG A 14 12.42 1.37 25.84
C ARG A 14 11.57 0.44 24.99
N PHE A 15 10.78 -0.40 25.65
CA PHE A 15 9.65 -1.08 25.03
C PHE A 15 8.61 -0.01 24.76
N PHE A 16 8.80 0.72 23.67
CA PHE A 16 7.69 1.43 23.06
C PHE A 16 6.70 0.36 22.60
N PRO A 17 5.41 0.46 22.94
CA PRO A 17 4.43 -0.38 22.27
C PRO A 17 4.58 -0.15 20.75
N LEU A 18 4.58 -1.25 19.99
CA LEU A 18 4.82 -1.31 18.52
C LEU A 18 3.70 -0.64 17.70
N TYR A 19 3.15 0.48 18.16
CA TYR A 19 2.19 1.25 17.39
C TYR A 19 2.97 2.17 16.46
N LEU A 20 2.73 2.02 15.16
CA LEU A 20 3.22 2.98 14.19
C LEU A 20 2.57 4.34 14.45
N PRO A 21 3.30 5.46 14.21
CA PRO A 21 2.68 6.77 14.21
C PRO A 21 1.53 6.78 13.19
N ILE A 22 0.32 7.14 13.64
CA ILE A 22 -0.79 7.43 12.74
C ILE A 22 -0.70 8.91 12.37
N ILE A 23 -0.67 9.21 11.07
CA ILE A 23 -0.62 10.58 10.54
C ILE A 23 -1.91 10.83 9.75
N ASP A 24 -2.57 11.93 10.07
CA ASP A 24 -3.86 12.30 9.51
C ASP A 24 -3.70 13.12 8.22
N PHE A 25 -4.19 12.59 7.11
CA PHE A 25 -4.22 13.23 5.79
C PHE A 25 -5.65 13.62 5.35
N THR A 26 -6.68 13.48 6.19
CA THR A 26 -8.08 13.75 5.79
C THR A 26 -8.40 15.24 5.66
N SER A 27 -7.50 16.12 6.12
CA SER A 27 -7.72 17.57 6.01
C SER A 27 -7.71 18.01 4.55
N GLN A 28 -8.82 18.59 4.09
CA GLN A 28 -8.92 19.17 2.74
C GLN A 28 -8.08 20.44 2.57
N ASP A 29 -7.68 21.06 3.67
CA ASP A 29 -6.81 22.24 3.71
C ASP A 29 -5.33 21.89 3.81
N LEU A 30 -4.99 20.59 3.71
CA LEU A 30 -3.64 20.11 3.60
C LEU A 30 -3.04 20.49 2.23
N LYS A 31 -2.69 21.76 2.09
CA LYS A 31 -2.15 22.38 0.89
C LYS A 31 -0.72 22.82 1.13
N PRO A 32 0.14 22.81 0.09
CA PRO A 32 1.46 23.41 0.19
C PRO A 32 1.39 24.81 0.82
N GLU A 33 2.38 25.12 1.65
CA GLU A 33 2.53 26.43 2.32
C GLU A 33 1.52 26.73 3.44
N SER A 34 0.64 25.79 3.80
CA SER A 34 -0.19 25.90 5.01
C SER A 34 0.57 25.47 6.29
N PRO A 35 0.29 26.06 7.47
CA PRO A 35 0.81 25.58 8.74
C PRO A 35 0.49 24.10 9.03
N GLU A 36 -0.68 23.64 8.60
CA GLU A 36 -1.14 22.26 8.71
C GLU A 36 -0.24 21.33 7.89
N TRP A 37 0.12 21.72 6.67
CA TRP A 37 1.07 20.99 5.81
C TRP A 37 2.46 20.89 6.42
N ASP A 38 2.99 21.99 6.97
CA ASP A 38 4.29 21.98 7.65
C ASP A 38 4.30 21.03 8.85
N SER A 39 3.23 21.03 9.63
CA SER A 39 3.05 20.12 10.76
C SER A 39 3.01 18.66 10.31
N VAL A 40 2.21 18.32 9.29
CA VAL A 40 2.13 16.96 8.75
C VAL A 40 3.47 16.51 8.18
N ARG A 41 4.16 17.35 7.40
CA ARG A 41 5.50 17.03 6.86
C ARG A 41 6.53 16.77 7.96
N ALA A 42 6.51 17.56 9.03
CA ALA A 42 7.39 17.35 10.18
C ALA A 42 7.11 16.00 10.86
N ARG A 43 5.83 15.62 11.01
CA ARG A 43 5.42 14.31 11.55
C ARG A 43 5.84 13.15 10.66
N VAL A 44 5.65 13.29 9.34
CA VAL A 44 6.07 12.28 8.35
C VAL A 44 7.58 12.06 8.43
N ARG A 45 8.38 13.13 8.39
CA ARG A 45 9.83 13.04 8.51
C ARG A 45 10.23 12.32 9.78
N LYS A 46 9.69 12.74 10.93
CA LYS A 46 10.00 12.12 12.22
C LYS A 46 9.63 10.64 12.25
N ALA A 47 8.48 10.25 11.72
CA ALA A 47 8.07 8.85 11.69
C ALA A 47 8.99 8.00 10.79
N LEU A 48 9.41 8.53 9.64
CA LEU A 48 10.38 7.87 8.78
C LEU A 48 11.77 7.75 9.43
N GLU A 49 12.22 8.78 10.15
CA GLU A 49 13.50 8.76 10.88
C GLU A 49 13.51 7.78 12.06
N GLU A 50 12.41 7.69 12.81
CA GLU A 50 12.32 6.85 14.03
C GLU A 50 11.85 5.42 13.75
N TYR A 51 10.96 5.21 12.78
CA TYR A 51 10.27 3.92 12.54
C TYR A 51 10.46 3.38 11.11
N GLY A 52 10.86 4.21 10.15
CA GLY A 52 10.93 3.84 8.73
C GLY A 52 9.57 3.77 8.02
N CYS A 53 8.45 3.87 8.75
CA CYS A 53 7.10 3.90 8.20
C CYS A 53 6.10 4.55 9.18
N PHE A 54 4.87 4.77 8.69
CA PHE A 54 3.75 5.30 9.45
C PHE A 54 2.44 4.76 8.86
N GLU A 55 1.37 4.81 9.64
CA GLU A 55 0.01 4.59 9.13
C GLU A 55 -0.58 5.92 8.66
N ALA A 56 -1.03 5.98 7.41
CA ALA A 56 -1.70 7.14 6.87
C ALA A 56 -3.22 6.99 7.04
N LEU A 57 -3.83 7.89 7.81
CA LEU A 57 -5.28 8.00 7.85
C LEU A 57 -5.75 8.84 6.66
N PHE A 58 -6.59 8.23 5.82
CA PHE A 58 -7.11 8.82 4.60
C PHE A 58 -8.57 8.36 4.40
N ASP A 59 -9.43 9.27 3.97
CA ASP A 59 -10.88 9.09 3.85
C ASP A 59 -11.37 8.87 2.42
N GLY A 60 -10.50 8.87 1.40
CA GLY A 60 -10.96 8.82 0.02
C GLY A 60 -11.42 7.45 -0.50
N ALA A 61 -11.10 6.34 0.18
CA ALA A 61 -11.60 5.02 -0.18
C ALA A 61 -12.76 4.57 0.73
N SER A 62 -13.98 4.50 0.18
CA SER A 62 -15.15 4.06 0.95
C SER A 62 -14.99 2.63 1.48
N ALA A 63 -15.76 2.26 2.51
CA ALA A 63 -15.74 0.90 3.04
C ALA A 63 -16.19 -0.12 1.98
N GLU A 64 -17.16 0.25 1.14
CA GLU A 64 -17.68 -0.55 0.05
C GLU A 64 -16.63 -0.77 -1.04
N LEU A 65 -15.88 0.28 -1.42
CA LEU A 65 -14.79 0.15 -2.39
C LEU A 65 -13.69 -0.76 -1.87
N ARG A 66 -13.26 -0.57 -0.62
CA ARG A 66 -12.24 -1.43 0.01
C ARG A 66 -12.68 -2.89 0.02
N LYS A 67 -13.91 -3.16 0.45
CA LYS A 67 -14.51 -4.50 0.42
C LYS A 67 -14.51 -5.08 -1.00
N ALA A 68 -14.96 -4.31 -1.99
CA ALA A 68 -15.00 -4.76 -3.39
C ALA A 68 -13.62 -5.07 -3.96
N VAL A 69 -12.57 -4.33 -3.58
CA VAL A 69 -11.19 -4.62 -3.98
C VAL A 69 -10.68 -5.91 -3.33
N PHE A 70 -10.95 -6.13 -2.05
CA PHE A 70 -10.56 -7.37 -1.36
C PHE A 70 -11.29 -8.60 -1.93
N GLU A 71 -12.61 -8.51 -2.15
CA GLU A 71 -13.40 -9.59 -2.75
C GLU A 71 -12.91 -9.90 -4.18
N ALA A 72 -12.64 -8.87 -4.99
CA ALA A 72 -12.11 -9.05 -6.34
C ALA A 72 -10.68 -9.65 -6.36
N SER A 73 -9.87 -9.34 -5.36
CA SER A 73 -8.56 -9.97 -5.13
C SER A 73 -8.71 -11.45 -4.79
N GLU A 74 -9.63 -11.81 -3.89
CA GLU A 74 -9.91 -13.21 -3.54
C GLU A 74 -10.38 -14.01 -4.76
N GLU A 75 -11.30 -13.46 -5.56
CA GLU A 75 -11.75 -14.06 -6.82
C GLU A 75 -10.59 -14.29 -7.79
N LEU A 76 -9.69 -13.31 -7.94
CA LEU A 76 -8.52 -13.41 -8.80
C LEU A 76 -7.60 -14.57 -8.38
N PHE A 77 -7.28 -14.68 -7.09
CA PHE A 77 -6.36 -15.73 -6.62
C PHE A 77 -7.00 -17.12 -6.59
N ALA A 78 -8.32 -17.20 -6.53
CA ALA A 78 -9.08 -18.45 -6.68
C ALA A 78 -9.14 -18.98 -8.13
N LEU A 79 -8.74 -18.18 -9.14
CA LEU A 79 -8.69 -18.63 -10.53
C LEU A 79 -7.67 -19.77 -10.74
N PRO A 80 -7.88 -20.62 -11.76
CA PRO A 80 -6.92 -21.64 -12.15
C PRO A 80 -5.52 -21.06 -12.38
N LEU A 81 -4.49 -21.82 -12.03
CA LEU A 81 -3.10 -21.39 -12.18
C LEU A 81 -2.77 -21.00 -13.62
N GLU A 82 -3.31 -21.73 -14.60
CA GLU A 82 -3.14 -21.47 -16.03
C GLU A 82 -3.70 -20.08 -16.41
N THR A 83 -4.85 -19.71 -15.87
CA THR A 83 -5.46 -18.40 -16.05
C THR A 83 -4.59 -17.31 -15.44
N LYS A 84 -4.11 -17.51 -14.21
CA LYS A 84 -3.22 -16.55 -13.55
C LYS A 84 -1.91 -16.37 -14.35
N LEU A 85 -1.29 -17.48 -14.78
CA LEU A 85 -0.06 -17.47 -15.60
C LEU A 85 -0.22 -16.75 -16.93
N SER A 86 -1.42 -16.73 -17.53
CA SER A 86 -1.70 -16.00 -18.77
C SER A 86 -1.51 -14.48 -18.65
N THR A 87 -1.48 -13.95 -17.43
CA THR A 87 -1.25 -12.52 -17.18
C THR A 87 0.23 -12.13 -17.22
N LYS A 88 1.14 -13.11 -17.12
CA LYS A 88 2.58 -12.88 -16.99
C LYS A 88 3.14 -12.13 -18.21
N SER A 89 3.96 -11.12 -17.96
CA SER A 89 4.67 -10.37 -18.98
C SER A 89 6.08 -10.92 -19.20
N ASP A 90 6.48 -11.08 -20.46
CA ASP A 90 7.87 -11.39 -20.82
C ASP A 90 8.77 -10.14 -20.79
N LYS A 91 8.17 -8.95 -20.71
CA LYS A 91 8.88 -7.67 -20.77
C LYS A 91 9.26 -7.14 -19.39
N LEU A 92 8.35 -7.28 -18.42
CA LEU A 92 8.49 -6.71 -17.08
C LEU A 92 8.38 -7.80 -16.02
N ILE A 93 9.42 -7.94 -15.19
CA ILE A 93 9.59 -9.05 -14.25
C ILE A 93 8.54 -9.12 -13.14
N TYR A 94 7.84 -8.03 -12.84
CA TYR A 94 6.77 -7.98 -11.84
C TYR A 94 5.39 -7.66 -12.44
N GLU A 95 5.24 -7.75 -13.76
CA GLU A 95 3.95 -7.55 -14.42
C GLU A 95 3.25 -8.90 -14.66
N GLY A 96 1.98 -8.97 -14.27
CA GLY A 96 1.18 -10.18 -14.23
C GLY A 96 1.45 -11.03 -13.00
N TYR A 97 1.06 -12.29 -13.10
CA TYR A 97 1.20 -13.27 -12.02
C TYR A 97 2.66 -13.61 -11.74
N LEU A 98 3.01 -13.55 -10.46
CA LEU A 98 4.35 -13.78 -9.97
C LEU A 98 4.36 -14.69 -8.74
N THR A 99 5.37 -15.55 -8.71
CA THR A 99 5.72 -16.39 -7.56
C THR A 99 7.22 -16.24 -7.33
N ILE A 100 7.66 -16.46 -6.09
CA ILE A 100 9.07 -16.40 -5.73
C ILE A 100 9.51 -17.83 -5.43
N PRO A 101 10.47 -18.43 -6.17
CA PRO A 101 10.85 -19.84 -5.98
C PRO A 101 11.27 -20.19 -4.55
N THR A 102 11.85 -19.24 -3.81
CA THR A 102 12.27 -19.40 -2.42
C THR A 102 11.16 -19.16 -1.40
N MET A 103 9.96 -18.75 -1.84
CA MET A 103 8.79 -18.48 -1.00
C MET A 103 7.56 -19.20 -1.57
N PRO A 104 7.38 -20.50 -1.28
CA PRO A 104 6.35 -21.33 -1.92
C PRO A 104 4.90 -20.93 -1.56
N LEU A 105 4.71 -20.13 -0.51
CA LEU A 105 3.41 -19.60 -0.10
C LEU A 105 3.12 -18.20 -0.67
N TYR A 106 4.07 -17.63 -1.42
CA TYR A 106 3.95 -16.28 -1.98
C TYR A 106 3.40 -16.35 -3.41
N GLU A 107 2.28 -15.68 -3.64
CA GLU A 107 1.80 -15.33 -4.96
C GLU A 107 1.35 -13.86 -4.99
N ALA A 108 1.50 -13.23 -6.15
CA ALA A 108 1.00 -11.87 -6.37
C ALA A 108 0.68 -11.65 -7.86
N VAL A 109 -0.09 -10.60 -8.14
CA VAL A 109 -0.27 -10.07 -9.50
C VAL A 109 0.12 -8.59 -9.46
N GLY A 110 1.11 -8.22 -10.27
CA GLY A 110 1.51 -6.82 -10.43
C GLY A 110 1.04 -6.25 -11.76
N PHE A 111 0.86 -4.94 -11.82
CA PHE A 111 0.58 -4.22 -13.05
C PHE A 111 1.25 -2.85 -12.99
N TYR A 112 1.65 -2.34 -14.15
CA TYR A 112 2.37 -1.07 -14.31
C TYR A 112 1.55 -0.10 -15.13
N GLY A 113 1.96 1.17 -15.16
CA GLY A 113 1.31 2.17 -16.01
C GLY A 113 -0.13 2.42 -15.58
N VAL A 114 -0.36 2.52 -14.26
CA VAL A 114 -1.68 2.76 -13.68
C VAL A 114 -2.32 4.08 -14.15
N ASP A 115 -1.55 4.97 -14.75
CA ASP A 115 -1.99 6.18 -15.45
C ASP A 115 -2.70 5.89 -16.78
N ASN A 116 -2.51 4.68 -17.33
CA ASN A 116 -3.23 4.19 -18.50
C ASN A 116 -4.48 3.38 -18.08
N PRO A 117 -5.70 3.85 -18.39
CA PRO A 117 -6.94 3.14 -18.04
C PRO A 117 -7.07 1.77 -18.72
N GLU A 118 -6.35 1.52 -19.82
CA GLU A 118 -6.39 0.25 -20.55
C GLU A 118 -5.73 -0.90 -19.78
N VAL A 119 -4.86 -0.62 -18.80
CA VAL A 119 -4.13 -1.66 -18.06
C VAL A 119 -5.09 -2.57 -17.27
N VAL A 120 -6.07 -1.98 -16.60
CA VAL A 120 -7.09 -2.73 -15.86
C VAL A 120 -8.00 -3.50 -16.82
N ASP A 121 -8.30 -2.93 -17.98
CA ASP A 121 -9.14 -3.56 -19.00
C ASP A 121 -8.44 -4.78 -19.64
N ASP A 122 -7.14 -4.67 -19.92
CA ASP A 122 -6.33 -5.76 -20.42
C ASP A 122 -6.20 -6.89 -19.41
N LEU A 123 -5.91 -6.56 -18.14
CA LEU A 123 -5.84 -7.53 -17.07
C LEU A 123 -7.18 -8.24 -16.86
N THR A 124 -8.28 -7.49 -16.87
CA THR A 124 -9.63 -8.05 -16.75
C THR A 124 -9.91 -9.04 -17.88
N ARG A 125 -9.56 -8.69 -19.12
CA ARG A 125 -9.78 -9.55 -20.30
C ARG A 125 -8.95 -10.85 -20.25
N LYS A 126 -7.72 -10.78 -19.73
CA LYS A 126 -6.85 -11.97 -19.57
C LYS A 126 -7.38 -12.92 -18.48
N LEU A 127 -7.81 -12.37 -17.35
CA LEU A 127 -8.33 -13.15 -16.21
C LEU A 127 -9.75 -13.68 -16.45
N TRP A 128 -10.62 -12.85 -17.04
CA TRP A 128 -12.01 -13.15 -17.34
C TRP A 128 -12.34 -12.73 -18.78
N PRO A 129 -12.23 -13.64 -19.76
CA PRO A 129 -12.57 -13.35 -21.15
C PRO A 129 -14.03 -12.89 -21.35
N GLN A 130 -14.94 -13.29 -20.44
CA GLN A 130 -16.34 -12.86 -20.44
C GLN A 130 -16.57 -11.52 -19.73
N GLY A 131 -15.51 -10.94 -19.15
CA GLY A 131 -15.54 -9.74 -18.33
C GLY A 131 -15.79 -10.01 -16.84
N ASN A 132 -15.26 -9.13 -15.99
CA ASN A 132 -15.59 -9.02 -14.58
C ASN A 132 -15.75 -7.53 -14.23
N ILE A 133 -17.01 -7.06 -14.19
CA ILE A 133 -17.31 -5.63 -13.99
C ILE A 133 -16.89 -5.18 -12.59
N THR A 134 -17.10 -6.03 -11.58
CA THR A 134 -16.72 -5.73 -10.19
C THR A 134 -15.23 -5.50 -10.08
N PHE A 135 -14.41 -6.46 -10.52
CA PHE A 135 -12.95 -6.34 -10.53
C PHE A 135 -12.49 -5.11 -11.30
N ARG A 136 -12.99 -4.92 -12.53
CA ARG A 136 -12.59 -3.81 -13.41
C ARG A 136 -12.85 -2.45 -12.77
N ILE A 137 -14.07 -2.23 -12.27
CA ILE A 137 -14.48 -0.92 -11.75
C ILE A 137 -13.87 -0.65 -10.39
N SER A 138 -13.88 -1.61 -9.46
CA SER A 138 -13.32 -1.42 -8.12
C SER A 138 -11.82 -1.16 -8.18
N THR A 139 -11.08 -1.95 -8.96
CA THR A 139 -9.63 -1.77 -9.14
C THR A 139 -9.32 -0.42 -9.75
N ARG A 140 -10.03 -0.01 -10.81
CA ARG A 140 -9.80 1.28 -11.46
C ARG A 140 -10.02 2.46 -10.50
N ILE A 141 -11.15 2.51 -9.80
CA ILE A 141 -11.45 3.60 -8.85
C ILE A 141 -10.40 3.62 -7.74
N PHE A 142 -10.02 2.45 -7.22
CA PHE A 142 -9.02 2.36 -6.16
C PHE A 142 -7.65 2.88 -6.60
N LEU A 143 -7.22 2.57 -7.83
CA LEU A 143 -5.96 3.08 -8.38
C LEU A 143 -5.99 4.59 -8.61
N GLU A 144 -7.09 5.12 -9.17
CA GLU A 144 -7.28 6.57 -9.35
C GLU A 144 -7.15 7.31 -8.01
N LEU A 145 -7.71 6.76 -6.93
CA LEU A 145 -7.59 7.33 -5.58
C LEU A 145 -6.15 7.30 -5.05
N ILE A 146 -5.46 6.16 -5.17
CA ILE A 146 -4.06 6.06 -4.73
C ILE A 146 -3.18 7.07 -5.49
N GLN A 147 -3.39 7.20 -6.79
CA GLN A 147 -2.66 8.16 -7.61
C GLN A 147 -2.90 9.60 -7.16
N GLN A 148 -4.16 9.99 -6.94
CA GLN A 148 -4.49 11.33 -6.47
C GLN A 148 -3.77 11.67 -5.17
N GLU A 149 -3.70 10.72 -4.23
CA GLU A 149 -3.00 10.95 -2.96
C GLU A 149 -1.48 10.97 -3.09
N ILE A 150 -0.89 10.14 -3.96
CA ILE A 150 0.54 10.24 -4.26
C ILE A 150 0.86 11.61 -4.83
N HIS A 151 0.08 12.11 -5.79
CA HIS A 151 0.29 13.43 -6.40
C HIS A 151 0.16 14.55 -5.37
N ARG A 152 -0.83 14.47 -4.46
CA ARG A 152 -0.98 15.43 -3.35
C ARG A 152 0.22 15.42 -2.41
N GLY A 153 0.80 14.26 -2.13
CA GLY A 153 1.96 14.12 -1.26
C GLY A 153 3.29 14.60 -1.88
N THR A 154 3.42 14.60 -3.21
CA THR A 154 4.64 14.97 -3.93
C THR A 154 4.67 16.39 -4.48
N SER A 155 3.54 17.12 -4.43
CA SER A 155 3.42 18.52 -4.87
C SER A 155 3.85 19.51 -3.79
#